data_AF-A0A9D8Q6C3-F1
#
_entry.id   AF-A0A9D8Q6C3-F1
#
_cell.length_a   1.000
_cell.length_b   1.000
_cell.length_c   1.000
_cell.angle_alpha   90.00
_cell.angle_beta   90.00
_cell.angle_gamma   90.00
#
_symmetry.space_group_name_H-M   'P 1'
#
loop_
_entity.id
_entity.type
_entity.pdbx_description
1 polymer ?
#
loop_
_entity_poly.entity_id
_entity_poly.type
_entity_poly.pdbx_seq_one_letter_code
_entity_poly.pdbx_strand_id
1 'polypeptide(L)'
;MSNENIIREIDEELRSDRVRKLWRTYGPYVIGAAVVIVLAVAVNEGWSWWQNSNSARSSDQFYSALELADGTDTAGALKALDEVIAANHGGYPALARFREAALLAKDGKATEAIAAYDALSSSETNKYLRELALLLAGNLLVDNGDVAQVEQRVGSLVGATSTFRNAAREALGLAKYKAGDLEGARQSFEDAVNDPLAGQDARARLNIYLGQLVADGVAPPPAAAAAETPVIVDPATAAPAPSSVGDAPALDTTPPADAAPAAPADAAPAPDAPAAPAN
;
A
#
# COMPACT_ATOMS: atom_id res chain seq x y z
N MET A 1 -18.69 11.72 -70.22
CA MET A 1 -18.15 11.68 -68.84
C MET A 1 -16.66 12.03 -68.81
N SER A 2 -16.22 13.04 -69.56
CA SER A 2 -14.79 13.36 -69.78
C SER A 2 -14.40 14.78 -69.34
N ASN A 3 -15.37 15.65 -69.07
CA ASN A 3 -15.13 17.03 -68.62
C ASN A 3 -15.02 17.14 -67.09
N GLU A 4 -15.75 16.34 -66.31
CA GLU A 4 -15.56 16.25 -64.85
C GLU A 4 -14.19 15.71 -64.44
N ASN A 5 -13.55 14.87 -65.26
CA ASN A 5 -12.28 14.22 -64.89
C ASN A 5 -11.10 15.20 -65.04
N ILE A 6 -11.06 15.99 -66.11
CA ILE A 6 -10.01 17.00 -66.36
C ILE A 6 -10.07 18.17 -65.38
N ILE A 7 -11.27 18.63 -65.00
CA ILE A 7 -11.39 19.72 -64.01
C ILE A 7 -10.99 19.23 -62.62
N ARG A 8 -11.29 17.96 -62.28
CA ARG A 8 -10.74 17.33 -61.07
C ARG A 8 -9.23 17.17 -61.13
N GLU A 9 -8.68 16.73 -62.25
CA GLU A 9 -7.24 16.49 -62.42
C GLU A 9 -6.43 17.79 -62.29
N ILE A 10 -6.96 18.91 -62.79
CA ILE A 10 -6.33 20.24 -62.66
C ILE A 10 -6.44 20.81 -61.23
N ASP A 11 -7.58 20.65 -60.55
CA ASP A 11 -7.72 21.05 -59.14
C ASP A 11 -6.90 20.14 -58.18
N GLU A 12 -6.73 18.86 -58.53
CA GLU A 12 -5.91 17.90 -57.79
C GLU A 12 -4.41 18.25 -57.91
N GLU A 13 -3.93 18.64 -59.09
CA GLU A 13 -2.56 19.12 -59.29
C GLU A 13 -2.28 20.40 -58.46
N LEU A 14 -3.16 21.39 -58.48
CA LEU A 14 -3.00 22.64 -57.71
C LEU A 14 -3.14 22.45 -56.19
N ARG A 15 -3.88 21.44 -55.73
CA ARG A 15 -3.96 21.06 -54.31
C ARG A 15 -2.70 20.31 -53.89
N SER A 16 -2.19 19.42 -54.74
CA SER A 16 -0.97 18.66 -54.50
C SER A 16 0.25 19.57 -54.37
N ASP A 17 0.38 20.61 -55.20
CA ASP A 17 1.50 21.54 -55.16
C ASP A 17 1.50 22.42 -53.89
N ARG A 18 0.32 22.84 -53.43
CA ARG A 18 0.19 23.57 -52.16
C ARG A 18 0.55 22.70 -50.96
N VAL A 19 0.07 21.46 -50.93
CA VAL A 19 0.43 20.50 -49.87
C VAL A 19 1.93 20.18 -49.92
N ARG A 20 2.51 20.01 -51.11
CA ARG A 20 3.93 19.72 -51.29
C ARG A 20 4.83 20.88 -50.89
N LYS A 21 4.42 22.12 -51.18
CA LYS A 21 5.11 23.34 -50.72
C LYS A 21 5.04 23.49 -49.20
N LEU A 22 3.87 23.24 -48.60
CA LEU A 22 3.69 23.26 -47.15
C LEU A 22 4.53 22.19 -46.46
N TRP A 23 4.56 20.97 -46.99
CA TRP A 23 5.39 19.87 -46.48
C TRP A 23 6.89 20.15 -46.63
N ARG A 24 7.32 20.80 -47.71
CA ARG A 24 8.74 21.14 -47.89
C ARG A 24 9.21 22.23 -46.91
N THR A 25 8.31 23.09 -46.44
CA THR A 25 8.60 24.12 -45.43
C THR A 25 8.44 23.61 -44.00
N TYR A 26 7.34 22.90 -43.68
CA TYR A 26 7.01 22.45 -42.33
C TYR A 26 7.38 21.00 -42.03
N GLY A 27 7.56 20.15 -43.04
CA GLY A 27 7.91 18.74 -42.90
C GLY A 27 9.16 18.49 -42.05
N PRO A 28 10.26 19.24 -42.22
CA PRO A 28 11.43 19.12 -41.33
C PRO A 28 11.10 19.39 -39.86
N TYR A 29 10.21 20.33 -39.56
CA TYR A 29 9.77 20.63 -38.19
C TYR A 29 8.87 19.51 -37.62
N VAL A 30 7.96 18.97 -38.44
CA VAL A 30 7.11 17.83 -38.05
C VAL A 30 7.96 16.58 -37.78
N ILE A 31 8.95 16.31 -38.63
CA ILE A 31 9.89 15.20 -38.44
C ILE A 31 10.75 15.45 -37.19
N GLY A 32 11.26 16.66 -37.00
CA GLY A 32 12.01 17.04 -35.80
C GLY A 32 11.20 16.84 -34.51
N ALA A 33 9.93 17.26 -34.51
CA ALA A 33 9.02 17.05 -33.39
C ALA A 33 8.76 15.56 -33.13
N ALA A 34 8.53 14.77 -34.18
CA ALA A 34 8.36 13.31 -34.05
C ALA A 34 9.60 12.63 -33.47
N VAL A 35 10.81 13.01 -33.91
CA VAL A 35 12.08 12.49 -33.37
C VAL A 35 12.24 12.84 -31.90
N VAL A 36 11.93 14.08 -31.50
CA VAL A 36 11.99 14.50 -30.08
C VAL A 36 11.04 13.67 -29.22
N ILE A 37 9.81 13.42 -29.69
CA ILE A 37 8.85 12.58 -28.97
C ILE A 37 9.38 11.15 -28.82
N VAL A 38 9.91 10.55 -29.89
CA VAL A 38 10.47 9.20 -29.85
C VAL A 38 11.66 9.12 -28.90
N LEU A 39 12.55 10.12 -28.89
CA LEU A 39 13.67 10.19 -27.95
C LEU A 39 13.19 10.32 -26.50
N ALA A 40 12.18 11.15 -26.24
CA ALA A 40 11.61 11.31 -24.91
C ALA A 40 11.00 9.98 -24.40
N VAL A 41 10.27 9.27 -25.26
CA VAL A 41 9.71 7.95 -24.92
C VAL A 41 10.82 6.92 -24.71
N ALA A 42 11.84 6.88 -25.56
CA ALA A 42 12.96 5.94 -25.42
C ALA A 42 13.77 6.17 -24.12
N VAL A 43 13.96 7.44 -23.73
CA VAL A 43 14.59 7.79 -22.44
C VAL A 43 13.71 7.35 -21.27
N ASN A 44 12.40 7.59 -21.34
CA ASN A 44 11.46 7.19 -20.30
C ASN A 44 11.40 5.66 -20.13
N GLU A 45 11.31 4.93 -21.25
CA GLU A 45 11.24 3.46 -21.25
C GLU A 45 12.56 2.83 -20.78
N GLY A 46 13.70 3.38 -21.20
CA GLY A 46 15.02 2.95 -20.72
C GLY A 46 15.19 3.16 -19.22
N TRP A 47 14.72 4.30 -18.68
CA TRP A 47 14.73 4.56 -17.24
C TRP A 47 13.79 3.61 -16.50
N SER A 48 12.59 3.36 -17.03
CA SER A 48 11.61 2.44 -16.43
C SER A 48 12.13 0.99 -16.40
N TRP A 49 12.73 0.51 -17.48
CA TRP A 49 13.31 -0.83 -17.53
C TRP A 49 14.45 -1.02 -16.52
N TRP A 50 15.35 -0.03 -16.41
CA TRP A 50 16.43 -0.05 -15.42
C TRP A 50 15.88 -0.05 -13.99
N GLN A 51 14.88 0.80 -13.71
CA GLN A 51 14.22 0.86 -12.41
C GLN A 51 13.51 -0.46 -12.06
N ASN A 52 12.79 -1.07 -13.01
CA ASN A 52 12.07 -2.33 -12.80
C ASN A 52 13.04 -3.49 -12.57
N SER A 53 14.11 -3.60 -13.37
CA SER A 53 15.10 -4.68 -13.21
C SER A 53 15.83 -4.59 -11.86
N ASN A 54 16.12 -3.38 -11.38
CA ASN A 54 16.75 -3.19 -10.08
C ASN A 54 15.77 -3.41 -8.92
N SER A 55 14.49 -3.06 -9.09
CA SER A 55 13.46 -3.30 -8.07
C SER A 55 13.16 -4.79 -7.88
N ALA A 56 13.25 -5.61 -8.93
CA ALA A 56 13.15 -7.07 -8.82
C ALA A 56 14.25 -7.66 -7.94
N ARG A 57 15.51 -7.22 -8.12
CA ARG A 57 16.63 -7.65 -7.28
C ARG A 57 16.48 -7.27 -5.82
N SER A 58 16.04 -6.04 -5.54
CA SER A 58 15.76 -5.62 -4.16
C SER A 58 14.59 -6.37 -3.53
N SER A 59 13.63 -6.83 -4.35
CA SER A 59 12.57 -7.74 -3.91
C SER A 59 13.14 -9.07 -3.44
N ASP A 60 13.94 -9.74 -4.28
CA ASP A 60 14.53 -11.04 -3.94
C ASP A 60 15.41 -10.95 -2.68
N GLN A 61 16.20 -9.89 -2.56
CA GLN A 61 17.02 -9.62 -1.37
C GLN A 61 16.18 -9.34 -0.12
N PHE A 62 15.08 -8.61 -0.26
CA PHE A 62 14.17 -8.38 0.87
C PHE A 62 13.50 -9.69 1.31
N TYR A 63 13.03 -10.51 0.38
CA TYR A 63 12.42 -11.80 0.69
C TYR A 63 13.40 -12.77 1.37
N SER A 64 14.65 -12.85 0.90
CA SER A 64 15.66 -13.68 1.56
C SER A 64 15.99 -13.20 2.97
N ALA A 65 16.00 -11.87 3.19
CA ALA A 65 16.15 -11.31 4.52
C ALA A 65 14.99 -11.69 5.46
N LEU A 66 13.76 -11.76 4.94
CA LEU A 66 12.60 -12.22 5.71
C LEU A 66 12.71 -13.71 6.07
N GLU A 67 13.17 -14.55 5.14
CA GLU A 67 13.38 -15.98 5.40
C GLU A 67 14.42 -16.21 6.51
N LEU A 68 15.51 -15.44 6.51
CA LEU A 68 16.51 -15.47 7.59
C LEU A 68 15.90 -15.08 8.95
N ALA A 69 15.05 -14.05 8.96
CA ALA A 69 14.38 -13.58 10.17
C ALA A 69 13.39 -14.60 10.75
N ASP A 70 12.75 -15.38 9.89
CA ASP A 70 11.83 -16.45 10.27
C ASP A 70 12.59 -17.71 10.72
N GLY A 71 13.75 -17.97 10.10
CA GLY A 71 14.69 -19.05 10.45
C GLY A 71 15.48 -18.81 11.74
N THR A 72 15.14 -17.81 12.55
CA THR A 72 15.80 -17.40 13.81
C THR A 72 17.22 -16.81 13.67
N ASP A 73 17.70 -16.55 12.45
CA ASP A 73 18.96 -15.84 12.22
C ASP A 73 18.72 -14.32 12.13
N THR A 74 18.44 -13.68 13.27
CA THR A 74 18.19 -12.24 13.31
C THR A 74 19.41 -11.44 12.84
N ALA A 75 20.63 -11.89 13.15
CA ALA A 75 21.85 -11.19 12.75
C ALA A 75 22.06 -11.22 11.23
N GLY A 76 21.88 -12.38 10.60
CA GLY A 76 21.90 -12.51 9.14
C GLY A 76 20.80 -11.70 8.48
N ALA A 77 19.60 -11.70 9.05
CA ALA A 77 18.48 -10.91 8.55
C ALA A 77 18.77 -9.41 8.58
N LEU A 78 19.28 -8.87 9.69
CA LEU A 78 19.63 -7.45 9.80
C LEU A 78 20.67 -7.05 8.74
N LYS A 79 21.71 -7.87 8.56
CA LYS A 79 22.73 -7.62 7.52
C LYS A 79 22.14 -7.64 6.12
N ALA A 80 21.24 -8.57 5.81
CA ALA A 80 20.59 -8.63 4.51
C ALA A 80 19.66 -7.42 4.28
N LEU A 81 18.98 -6.93 5.33
CA LEU A 81 18.17 -5.71 5.26
C LEU A 81 19.03 -4.46 5.02
N ASP A 82 20.21 -4.36 5.63
CA ASP A 82 21.15 -3.27 5.37
C ASP A 82 21.56 -3.19 3.89
N GLU A 83 21.76 -4.35 3.24
CA GLU A 83 22.05 -4.40 1.81
C GLU A 83 20.88 -3.89 0.96
N VAL A 84 19.63 -4.25 1.32
CA VAL A 84 18.42 -3.73 0.66
C VAL A 84 18.28 -2.22 0.85
N ILE A 85 18.59 -1.72 2.06
CA ILE A 85 18.56 -0.30 2.38
C ILE A 85 19.61 0.46 1.55
N ALA A 86 20.82 -0.06 1.46
CA ALA A 86 21.92 0.53 0.71
C ALA A 86 21.68 0.53 -0.81
N ALA A 87 21.02 -0.49 -1.34
CA ALA A 87 20.64 -0.55 -2.76
C ALA A 87 19.69 0.58 -3.16
N ASN A 88 18.85 1.04 -2.22
CA ASN A 88 18.00 2.23 -2.35
C ASN A 88 17.09 2.24 -3.59
N HIS A 89 16.46 1.10 -3.92
CA HIS A 89 15.58 0.96 -5.08
C HIS A 89 14.10 0.89 -4.68
N GLY A 90 13.28 1.76 -5.28
CA GLY A 90 11.83 1.76 -5.05
C GLY A 90 11.46 1.97 -3.58
N GLY A 91 10.37 1.34 -3.12
CA GLY A 91 9.88 1.43 -1.74
C GLY A 91 10.52 0.45 -0.76
N TYR A 92 11.43 -0.43 -1.22
CA TYR A 92 12.06 -1.46 -0.40
C TYR A 92 12.91 -0.92 0.77
N PRO A 93 13.64 0.21 0.65
CA PRO A 93 14.44 0.72 1.75
C PRO A 93 13.60 1.14 2.95
N ALA A 94 12.37 1.62 2.74
CA ALA A 94 11.46 1.95 3.83
C ALA A 94 10.95 0.67 4.51
N LEU A 95 10.50 -0.31 3.72
CA LEU A 95 10.05 -1.61 4.20
C LEU A 95 11.15 -2.34 4.99
N ALA A 96 12.39 -2.31 4.49
CA ALA A 96 13.53 -2.91 5.14
C ALA A 96 13.82 -2.27 6.50
N ARG A 97 13.79 -0.94 6.61
CA ARG A 97 13.95 -0.23 7.90
C ARG A 97 12.83 -0.54 8.88
N PHE A 98 11.57 -0.62 8.43
CA PHE A 98 10.46 -1.06 9.29
C PHE A 98 10.71 -2.48 9.81
N ARG A 99 11.18 -3.39 8.94
CA ARG A 99 11.45 -4.78 9.33
C ARG A 99 12.64 -4.88 10.30
N GLU A 100 13.69 -4.11 10.07
CA GLU A 100 14.88 -4.01 10.92
C GLU A 100 14.47 -3.59 12.34
N ALA A 101 13.71 -2.49 12.46
CA ALA A 101 13.19 -2.01 13.74
C ALA A 101 12.28 -3.05 14.43
N ALA A 102 11.44 -3.76 13.67
CA ALA A 102 10.61 -4.83 14.20
C ALA A 102 11.43 -6.03 14.71
N LEU A 103 12.53 -6.38 14.04
CA LEU A 103 13.45 -7.43 14.49
C LEU A 103 14.18 -7.04 15.76
N LEU A 104 14.68 -5.80 15.84
CA LEU A 104 15.29 -5.27 17.05
C LEU A 104 14.31 -5.32 18.23
N ALA A 105 13.05 -4.96 18.01
CA ALA A 105 12.02 -5.05 19.04
C ALA A 105 11.77 -6.50 19.48
N LYS A 106 11.69 -7.45 18.53
CA LYS A 106 11.50 -8.87 18.80
C LYS A 106 12.66 -9.47 19.61
N ASP A 107 13.89 -9.02 19.36
CA ASP A 107 15.10 -9.43 20.08
C ASP A 107 15.25 -8.75 21.45
N GLY A 108 14.24 -7.99 21.91
CA GLY A 108 14.25 -7.29 23.19
C GLY A 108 15.11 -6.01 23.22
N LYS A 109 15.61 -5.57 22.07
CA LYS A 109 16.41 -4.34 21.92
C LYS A 109 15.50 -3.13 21.72
N ALA A 110 14.61 -2.90 22.68
CA ALA A 110 13.57 -1.87 22.57
C ALA A 110 14.14 -0.47 22.28
N THR A 111 15.23 -0.06 22.94
CA THR A 111 15.86 1.25 22.72
C THR A 111 16.37 1.41 21.29
N GLU A 112 17.00 0.38 20.72
CA GLU A 112 17.49 0.38 19.34
C GLU A 112 16.32 0.42 18.35
N ALA A 113 15.26 -0.35 18.61
CA ALA A 113 14.05 -0.35 17.79
C ALA A 113 13.32 1.00 17.79
N ILE A 114 13.19 1.64 18.95
CA ILE A 114 12.60 2.99 19.09
C ILE A 114 13.42 3.99 18.27
N ALA A 115 14.76 3.96 18.40
CA ALA A 115 15.63 4.85 17.63
C ALA A 115 15.51 4.63 16.11
N ALA A 116 15.39 3.37 15.67
CA ALA A 116 15.20 3.03 14.26
C ALA A 116 13.87 3.57 13.71
N TYR A 117 12.76 3.41 14.46
CA TYR A 117 11.47 4.00 14.08
C TYR A 117 11.48 5.53 14.12
N ASP A 118 12.13 6.15 15.10
CA ASP A 118 12.26 7.61 15.17
C ASP A 118 13.04 8.15 13.96
N ALA A 119 14.13 7.48 13.55
CA ALA A 119 14.89 7.83 12.36
C ALA A 119 14.05 7.73 11.08
N LEU A 120 13.22 6.69 10.98
CA LEU A 120 12.29 6.50 9.87
C LEU A 120 11.22 7.60 9.84
N SER A 121 10.64 7.95 10.99
CA SER A 121 9.66 9.03 11.10
C SER A 121 10.22 10.39 10.67
N SER A 122 11.53 10.60 10.82
CA SER A 122 12.21 11.86 10.48
C SER A 122 12.63 11.92 9.01
N SER A 123 12.95 10.78 8.39
CA SER A 123 13.51 10.72 7.03
C SER A 123 12.48 10.37 5.96
N GLU A 124 11.35 9.77 6.33
CA GLU A 124 10.38 9.25 5.37
C GLU A 124 9.53 10.37 4.74
N THR A 125 9.32 10.31 3.43
CA THR A 125 8.57 11.35 2.69
C THR A 125 7.08 11.05 2.69
N ASN A 126 6.69 9.78 2.73
CA ASN A 126 5.29 9.40 2.81
C ASN A 126 4.73 9.67 4.22
N LYS A 127 3.71 10.55 4.32
CA LYS A 127 3.04 10.90 5.58
C LYS A 127 2.55 9.66 6.34
N TYR A 128 1.93 8.70 5.66
CA TYR A 128 1.36 7.53 6.32
C TYR A 128 2.44 6.63 6.92
N LEU A 129 3.59 6.50 6.24
CA LEU A 129 4.72 5.75 6.76
C LEU A 129 5.39 6.48 7.94
N ARG A 130 5.53 7.82 7.89
CA ARG A 130 6.00 8.58 9.05
C ARG A 130 5.13 8.37 10.28
N GLU A 131 3.81 8.50 10.12
CA GLU A 131 2.87 8.33 11.23
C GLU A 131 2.85 6.89 11.75
N LEU A 132 2.99 5.89 10.87
CA LEU A 132 3.15 4.49 11.27
C LEU A 132 4.41 4.29 12.11
N ALA A 133 5.55 4.87 11.71
CA ALA A 133 6.79 4.78 12.46
C ALA A 133 6.68 5.41 13.86
N LEU A 134 6.06 6.60 13.96
CA LEU A 134 5.77 7.24 15.24
C LEU A 134 4.87 6.38 16.14
N LEU A 135 3.84 5.76 15.56
CA LEU A 135 2.94 4.88 16.30
C LEU A 135 3.67 3.63 16.82
N LEU A 136 4.51 2.99 16.00
CA LEU A 136 5.28 1.81 16.40
C LEU A 136 6.32 2.14 17.49
N ALA A 137 6.99 3.28 17.38
CA ALA A 137 7.87 3.80 18.44
C ALA A 137 7.08 4.06 19.74
N GLY A 138 5.92 4.72 19.64
CA GLY A 138 5.04 5.00 20.77
C GLY A 138 4.56 3.72 21.48
N ASN A 139 4.17 2.70 20.72
CA ASN A 139 3.77 1.40 21.27
C ASN A 139 4.90 0.71 22.03
N LEU A 140 6.14 0.77 21.53
CA LEU A 140 7.29 0.23 22.27
C LEU A 140 7.55 1.02 23.56
N LEU A 141 7.35 2.34 23.54
CA LEU A 141 7.52 3.20 24.71
C LEU A 141 6.47 2.96 25.80
N VAL A 142 5.28 2.42 25.48
CA VAL A 142 4.31 2.00 26.50
C VAL A 142 4.94 1.02 27.50
N ASP A 143 5.81 0.12 27.02
CA ASP A 143 6.48 -0.88 27.85
C ASP A 143 7.86 -0.48 28.35
N ASN A 144 8.52 0.46 27.68
CA ASN A 144 9.93 0.75 27.87
C ASN A 144 10.25 2.20 28.24
N GLY A 145 9.24 3.07 28.35
CA GLY A 145 9.41 4.49 28.60
C GLY A 145 8.33 5.08 29.51
N ASP A 146 8.20 6.41 29.45
CA ASP A 146 7.20 7.17 30.21
C ASP A 146 6.10 7.78 29.31
N VAL A 147 5.06 8.32 29.95
CA VAL A 147 3.91 8.92 29.27
C VAL A 147 4.33 10.09 28.36
N ALA A 148 5.32 10.89 28.79
CA ALA A 148 5.78 12.04 28.03
C ALA A 148 6.50 11.62 26.74
N GLN A 149 7.29 10.55 26.81
CA GLN A 149 7.95 9.98 25.64
C GLN A 149 6.93 9.41 24.64
N VAL A 150 5.89 8.72 25.11
CA VAL A 150 4.78 8.24 24.26
C VAL A 150 4.07 9.42 23.61
N GLU A 151 3.70 10.44 24.41
CA GLU A 151 3.02 11.66 23.93
C GLU A 151 3.84 12.41 22.89
N GLN A 152 5.17 12.49 23.07
CA GLN A 152 6.05 13.11 22.09
C GLN A 152 5.96 12.46 20.71
N ARG A 153 5.74 11.13 20.63
CA ARG A 153 5.65 10.41 19.35
C ARG A 153 4.23 10.45 18.78
N VAL A 154 3.24 10.12 19.59
CA VAL A 154 1.88 9.87 19.10
C VAL A 154 0.90 11.01 19.35
N GLY A 155 1.25 12.02 20.14
CA GLY A 155 0.35 13.13 20.51
C GLY A 155 -0.18 13.90 19.30
N SER A 156 0.67 14.14 18.29
CA SER A 156 0.25 14.77 17.04
C SER A 156 -0.71 13.92 16.20
N LEU A 157 -0.74 12.60 16.43
CA LEU A 157 -1.57 11.65 15.71
C LEU A 157 -2.98 11.56 16.29
N VAL A 158 -3.22 12.00 17.53
CA VAL A 158 -4.54 11.94 18.20
C VAL A 158 -5.59 12.84 17.53
N GLY A 159 -5.14 13.80 16.70
CA GLY A 159 -6.01 14.70 15.95
C GLY A 159 -6.92 14.00 14.95
N ALA A 160 -8.04 14.64 14.61
CA ALA A 160 -9.07 14.09 13.71
C ALA A 160 -8.56 13.79 12.28
N THR A 161 -7.41 14.33 11.88
CA THR A 161 -6.84 14.21 10.52
C THR A 161 -5.96 12.99 10.33
N SER A 162 -5.49 12.33 11.39
CA SER A 162 -4.69 11.12 11.27
C SER A 162 -5.58 9.89 11.13
N THR A 163 -5.19 8.98 10.25
CA THR A 163 -5.76 7.63 10.16
C THR A 163 -5.40 6.78 11.37
N PHE A 164 -4.32 7.13 12.09
CA PHE A 164 -3.81 6.40 13.25
C PHE A 164 -4.32 6.94 14.58
N ARG A 165 -5.22 7.94 14.59
CA ARG A 165 -5.64 8.62 15.82
C ARG A 165 -6.17 7.71 16.92
N ASN A 166 -6.94 6.67 16.58
CA ASN A 166 -7.48 5.75 17.57
C ASN A 166 -6.39 4.85 18.15
N ALA A 167 -5.43 4.41 17.33
CA ALA A 167 -4.27 3.67 17.80
C ALA A 167 -3.34 4.54 18.65
N ALA A 168 -3.20 5.82 18.33
CA ALA A 168 -2.44 6.79 19.12
C ALA A 168 -3.10 7.07 20.49
N ARG A 169 -4.42 7.23 20.52
CA ARG A 169 -5.21 7.34 21.76
C ARG A 169 -5.08 6.09 22.62
N GLU A 170 -5.12 4.92 21.99
CA GLU A 170 -4.92 3.64 22.66
C GLU A 170 -3.52 3.57 23.29
N ALA A 171 -2.46 3.90 22.55
CA ALA A 171 -1.09 3.92 23.07
C ALA A 171 -0.93 4.89 24.27
N LEU A 172 -1.50 6.09 24.17
CA LEU A 172 -1.52 7.04 25.29
C LEU A 172 -2.30 6.53 26.49
N GLY A 173 -3.47 5.91 26.26
CA GLY A 173 -4.27 5.32 27.31
C GLY A 173 -3.52 4.22 28.06
N LEU A 174 -2.83 3.33 27.32
CA LEU A 174 -2.00 2.28 27.90
C LEU A 174 -0.81 2.85 28.70
N ALA A 175 -0.15 3.88 28.18
CA ALA A 175 0.95 4.55 28.89
C ALA A 175 0.47 5.18 30.21
N LYS A 176 -0.65 5.91 30.18
CA LYS A 176 -1.27 6.52 31.37
C LYS A 176 -1.72 5.48 32.38
N TYR A 177 -2.34 4.39 31.91
CA TYR A 177 -2.75 3.28 32.75
C TYR A 177 -1.57 2.72 33.54
N LYS A 178 -0.44 2.46 32.86
CA LYS A 178 0.79 1.97 33.50
C LYS A 178 1.43 2.97 34.46
N ALA A 179 1.27 4.26 34.19
CA ALA A 179 1.70 5.33 35.08
C ALA A 179 0.77 5.54 36.29
N GLY A 180 -0.35 4.81 36.37
CA GLY A 180 -1.36 4.94 37.43
C GLY A 180 -2.33 6.09 37.24
N ASP A 181 -2.25 6.83 36.12
CA ASP A 181 -3.24 7.83 35.73
C ASP A 181 -4.46 7.15 35.10
N LEU A 182 -5.25 6.48 35.95
CA LEU A 182 -6.39 5.68 35.50
C LEU A 182 -7.50 6.55 34.88
N GLU A 183 -7.65 7.79 35.35
CA GLU A 183 -8.66 8.71 34.84
C GLU A 183 -8.28 9.25 33.45
N GLY A 184 -7.00 9.63 33.26
CA GLY A 184 -6.49 10.00 31.95
C GLY A 184 -6.43 8.82 30.97
N ALA A 185 -6.19 7.60 31.45
CA ALA A 185 -6.28 6.38 30.66
C ALA A 185 -7.71 6.15 30.17
N ARG A 186 -8.70 6.23 31.08
CA ARG A 186 -10.13 6.13 30.75
C ARG A 186 -10.51 7.11 29.67
N GLN A 187 -10.17 8.40 29.83
CA GLN A 187 -10.49 9.43 28.85
C GLN A 187 -9.93 9.08 27.46
N SER A 188 -8.68 8.61 27.40
CA SER A 188 -8.03 8.26 26.13
C SER A 188 -8.73 7.08 25.43
N PHE A 189 -9.15 6.07 26.19
CA PHE A 189 -9.89 4.92 25.64
C PHE A 189 -11.34 5.27 25.26
N GLU A 190 -12.01 6.12 26.03
CA GLU A 190 -13.35 6.63 25.71
C GLU A 190 -13.34 7.44 24.41
N ASP A 191 -12.36 8.34 24.25
CA ASP A 191 -12.19 9.11 23.02
C ASP A 191 -11.94 8.21 21.79
N ALA A 192 -11.25 7.08 22.00
CA ALA A 192 -10.97 6.12 20.93
C ALA A 192 -12.20 5.26 20.58
N VAL A 193 -12.94 4.76 21.58
CA VAL A 193 -14.08 3.85 21.35
C VAL A 193 -15.29 4.60 20.78
N ASN A 194 -15.48 5.85 21.19
CA ASN A 194 -16.56 6.73 20.74
C ASN A 194 -16.29 7.36 19.36
N ASP A 195 -15.09 7.18 18.81
CA ASP A 195 -14.78 7.66 17.46
C ASP A 195 -15.62 6.89 16.42
N PRO A 196 -16.39 7.57 15.55
CA PRO A 196 -17.23 6.92 14.55
C PRO A 196 -16.45 6.02 13.58
N LEU A 197 -15.16 6.31 13.32
CA LEU A 197 -14.33 5.51 12.43
C LEU A 197 -13.50 4.44 13.17
N ALA A 198 -13.76 4.20 14.46
CA ALA A 198 -13.17 3.05 15.14
C ALA A 198 -13.77 1.73 14.59
N GLY A 199 -12.89 0.84 14.12
CA GLY A 199 -13.29 -0.49 13.67
C GLY A 199 -13.80 -1.37 14.82
N GLN A 200 -14.56 -2.42 14.50
CA GLN A 200 -15.19 -3.31 15.49
C GLN A 200 -14.15 -3.97 16.42
N ASP A 201 -13.05 -4.48 15.86
CA ASP A 201 -11.99 -5.12 16.66
C ASP A 201 -11.29 -4.16 17.62
N ALA A 202 -11.06 -2.92 17.17
CA ALA A 202 -10.49 -1.87 18.02
C ALA A 202 -11.45 -1.52 19.16
N ARG A 203 -12.75 -1.35 18.87
CA ARG A 203 -13.76 -1.11 19.91
C ARG A 203 -13.85 -2.25 20.92
N ALA A 204 -13.85 -3.50 20.45
CA ALA A 204 -13.87 -4.68 21.32
C ALA A 204 -12.68 -4.68 22.29
N ARG A 205 -11.47 -4.40 21.79
CA ARG A 205 -10.26 -4.32 22.61
C ARG A 205 -10.28 -3.14 23.60
N LEU A 206 -10.70 -1.95 23.16
CA LEU A 206 -10.82 -0.77 24.02
C LEU A 206 -11.83 -0.98 25.15
N ASN A 207 -12.94 -1.68 24.88
CA ASN A 207 -13.92 -2.04 25.91
C ASN A 207 -13.34 -3.00 26.96
N ILE A 208 -12.39 -3.86 26.60
CA ILE A 208 -11.67 -4.70 27.57
C ILE A 208 -10.83 -3.80 28.50
N TYR A 209 -10.13 -2.80 27.95
CA TYR A 209 -9.34 -1.86 28.77
C TYR A 209 -10.23 -1.01 29.68
N LEU A 210 -11.38 -0.54 29.19
CA LEU A 210 -12.36 0.17 30.01
C LEU A 210 -12.94 -0.72 31.11
N GLY A 211 -13.22 -1.99 30.82
CA GLY A 211 -13.66 -2.96 31.83
C GLY A 211 -12.62 -3.20 32.92
N GLN A 212 -11.35 -3.27 32.54
CA GLN A 212 -10.23 -3.37 33.49
C GLN A 212 -10.16 -2.13 34.40
N LEU A 213 -10.29 -0.92 33.84
CA LEU A 213 -10.32 0.32 34.63
C LEU A 213 -11.46 0.35 35.65
N VAL A 214 -12.64 -0.17 35.27
CA VAL A 214 -13.78 -0.30 36.19
C VAL A 214 -13.48 -1.30 37.32
N ALA A 215 -12.82 -2.41 37.00
CA ALA A 215 -12.38 -3.38 38.01
C ALA A 215 -11.36 -2.77 38.97
N ASP A 216 -10.51 -1.85 38.50
CA ASP A 216 -9.54 -1.11 39.29
C ASP A 216 -10.16 0.08 40.07
N GLY A 217 -11.50 0.22 40.03
CA GLY A 217 -12.25 1.17 40.85
C GLY A 217 -12.53 2.52 40.19
N VAL A 218 -12.21 2.70 38.90
CA VAL A 218 -12.61 3.89 38.15
C VAL A 218 -14.10 3.83 37.87
N ALA A 219 -14.81 4.94 38.11
CA ALA A 219 -16.24 5.00 37.82
C ALA A 219 -16.50 4.63 36.35
N PRO A 220 -17.48 3.75 36.07
CA PRO A 220 -17.82 3.38 34.71
C PRO A 220 -18.13 4.63 33.88
N PRO A 221 -17.90 4.57 32.56
CA PRO A 221 -18.29 5.65 31.68
C PRO A 221 -19.74 6.02 32.00
N PRO A 222 -20.10 7.32 32.13
CA PRO A 222 -21.49 7.69 32.21
C PRO A 222 -22.16 7.02 31.02
N ALA A 223 -23.04 6.05 31.31
CA ALA A 223 -23.71 5.29 30.28
C ALA A 223 -24.22 6.32 29.27
N ALA A 224 -23.67 6.28 28.06
CA ALA A 224 -24.21 7.05 26.95
C ALA A 224 -25.71 6.84 27.04
N ALA A 225 -26.42 7.92 27.39
CA ALA A 225 -27.82 7.90 27.78
C ALA A 225 -28.50 6.90 26.88
N ALA A 226 -29.00 5.82 27.49
CA ALA A 226 -29.61 4.66 26.85
C ALA A 226 -29.96 5.00 25.42
N ALA A 227 -29.10 4.57 24.47
CA ALA A 227 -29.40 4.69 23.05
C ALA A 227 -30.84 4.22 22.93
N GLU A 228 -31.70 5.17 22.58
CA GLU A 228 -33.15 5.07 22.71
C GLU A 228 -33.52 3.68 22.26
N THR A 229 -34.08 2.90 23.19
CA THR A 229 -34.61 1.57 22.87
C THR A 229 -35.48 1.80 21.65
N PRO A 230 -35.14 1.25 20.46
CA PRO A 230 -36.03 1.41 19.34
C PRO A 230 -37.32 0.77 19.80
N VAL A 231 -38.37 1.60 19.90
CA VAL A 231 -39.71 1.14 20.23
C VAL A 231 -39.98 0.03 19.24
N ILE A 232 -40.02 -1.20 19.75
CA ILE A 232 -40.41 -2.36 18.97
C ILE A 232 -41.86 -2.09 18.60
N VAL A 233 -42.07 -1.63 17.38
CA VAL A 233 -43.40 -1.56 16.80
C VAL A 233 -43.82 -3.01 16.57
N ASP A 234 -44.83 -3.40 17.33
CA ASP A 234 -45.48 -4.71 17.35
C ASP A 234 -45.60 -5.35 15.94
N PRO A 235 -45.11 -6.59 15.72
CA PRO A 235 -45.16 -7.23 14.41
C PRO A 235 -46.57 -7.72 14.00
N ALA A 236 -47.62 -7.45 14.77
CA ALA A 236 -48.94 -8.05 14.56
C ALA A 236 -49.84 -7.41 13.47
N THR A 237 -49.36 -6.52 12.59
CA THR A 237 -50.19 -5.99 11.48
C THR A 237 -49.60 -6.18 10.08
N ALA A 238 -48.81 -7.24 9.87
CA ALA A 238 -48.34 -7.62 8.53
C ALA A 238 -49.39 -8.48 7.79
N ALA A 239 -50.09 -7.88 6.82
CA ALA A 239 -50.67 -8.61 5.69
C ALA A 239 -49.55 -8.93 4.67
N PRO A 240 -49.54 -10.10 4.01
CA PRO A 240 -48.41 -10.50 3.17
C PRO A 240 -48.63 -10.08 1.70
N ALA A 241 -47.63 -9.47 1.07
CA ALA A 241 -47.36 -9.53 -0.38
C ALA A 241 -46.04 -8.79 -0.71
N PRO A 242 -45.44 -9.04 -1.89
CA PRO A 242 -44.81 -10.27 -2.33
C PRO A 242 -43.29 -10.08 -2.52
N SER A 243 -42.55 -11.18 -2.50
CA SER A 243 -41.12 -11.21 -2.81
C SER A 243 -40.87 -10.81 -4.27
N SER A 244 -40.24 -9.66 -4.51
CA SER A 244 -39.56 -9.36 -5.76
C SER A 244 -38.06 -9.29 -5.49
N VAL A 245 -37.38 -10.40 -5.76
CA VAL A 245 -35.93 -10.46 -5.91
C VAL A 245 -35.60 -9.80 -7.25
N GLY A 246 -34.85 -8.71 -7.21
CA GLY A 246 -34.34 -7.99 -8.38
C GLY A 246 -32.86 -7.66 -8.18
N ASP A 247 -32.02 -8.41 -8.88
CA ASP A 247 -30.61 -8.23 -9.25
C ASP A 247 -29.71 -7.29 -8.43
N ALA A 248 -28.77 -7.92 -7.73
CA ALA A 248 -27.41 -7.40 -7.56
C ALA A 248 -26.47 -8.22 -8.47
N PRO A 249 -25.52 -7.60 -9.19
CA PRO A 249 -24.62 -8.32 -10.08
C PRO A 249 -23.68 -9.20 -9.25
N ALA A 250 -23.68 -10.50 -9.55
CA ALA A 250 -22.76 -11.46 -8.98
C ALA A 250 -21.31 -11.13 -9.38
N LEU A 251 -20.43 -11.15 -8.39
CA LEU A 251 -18.98 -11.20 -8.60
C LEU A 251 -18.64 -12.52 -9.29
N ASP A 252 -18.12 -12.42 -10.50
CA ASP A 252 -17.62 -13.53 -11.30
C ASP A 252 -16.36 -14.09 -10.63
N THR A 253 -16.49 -15.24 -9.96
CA THR A 253 -15.38 -16.00 -9.35
C THR A 253 -15.08 -17.28 -10.12
N THR A 254 -15.16 -17.20 -11.45
CA THR A 254 -14.77 -18.32 -12.32
C THR A 254 -13.24 -18.42 -12.41
N PRO A 255 -12.59 -19.53 -11.99
CA PRO A 255 -11.17 -19.74 -12.23
C PRO A 255 -10.94 -19.99 -13.73
N PRO A 256 -9.80 -19.55 -14.30
CA PRO A 256 -9.51 -19.87 -15.71
C PRO A 256 -9.38 -21.39 -15.88
N ALA A 257 -10.18 -21.92 -16.80
CA ALA A 257 -10.15 -23.31 -17.20
C ALA A 257 -8.82 -23.66 -17.89
N ASP A 258 -8.36 -24.88 -17.63
CA ASP A 258 -7.23 -25.58 -18.25
C ASP A 258 -7.07 -25.25 -19.75
N ALA A 259 -5.91 -24.70 -20.09
CA ALA A 259 -5.39 -24.78 -21.45
C ALA A 259 -4.84 -26.20 -21.68
N ALA A 260 -5.68 -27.08 -22.23
CA ALA A 260 -5.23 -28.34 -22.79
C ALA A 260 -4.32 -28.10 -24.02
N PRO A 261 -3.32 -28.96 -24.26
CA PRO A 261 -2.22 -28.69 -25.17
C PRO A 261 -2.63 -28.81 -26.64
N ALA A 262 -2.04 -27.97 -27.50
CA ALA A 262 -2.15 -28.07 -28.94
C ALA A 262 -1.57 -29.41 -29.45
N ALA A 263 -2.38 -30.15 -30.21
CA ALA A 263 -1.96 -31.35 -30.94
C ALA A 263 -1.02 -30.99 -32.12
N PRO A 264 -0.14 -31.92 -32.56
CA PRO A 264 0.98 -31.60 -33.43
C PRO A 264 0.56 -31.44 -34.89
N ALA A 265 1.11 -30.43 -35.56
CA ALA A 265 1.08 -30.31 -37.01
C ALA A 265 2.17 -31.21 -37.64
N ASP A 266 1.82 -31.80 -38.77
CA ASP A 266 2.56 -32.78 -39.55
C ASP A 266 4.06 -32.49 -39.78
N ALA A 267 4.80 -33.59 -39.79
CA ALA A 267 6.21 -33.69 -40.10
C ALA A 267 6.53 -33.38 -41.57
N ALA A 268 7.59 -32.59 -41.80
CA ALA A 268 8.38 -32.59 -43.02
C ALA A 268 9.85 -32.89 -42.64
N PRO A 269 10.60 -33.65 -43.46
CA PRO A 269 11.80 -34.37 -43.02
C PRO A 269 13.04 -33.49 -42.90
N ALA A 270 13.92 -33.87 -41.98
CA ALA A 270 15.19 -33.22 -41.65
C ALA A 270 16.23 -33.30 -42.80
N PRO A 271 17.09 -32.30 -42.97
CA PRO A 271 18.34 -32.45 -43.71
C PRO A 271 19.42 -33.10 -42.84
N ASP A 272 20.17 -34.01 -43.45
CA ASP A 272 21.27 -34.80 -42.88
C ASP A 272 22.33 -33.96 -42.14
N ALA A 273 22.74 -34.46 -40.97
CA ALA A 273 23.92 -33.97 -40.26
C ALA A 273 25.20 -34.59 -40.86
N PRO A 274 26.26 -33.79 -41.12
CA PRO A 274 27.55 -34.35 -41.51
C PRO A 274 28.27 -34.96 -40.29
N ALA A 275 28.84 -36.14 -40.54
CA ALA A 275 29.59 -36.96 -39.59
C ALA A 275 30.80 -36.24 -38.98
N ALA A 276 31.04 -36.51 -37.70
CA ALA A 276 32.30 -36.22 -37.02
C ALA A 276 33.45 -37.06 -37.64
N PRO A 277 34.63 -36.49 -37.89
CA PRO A 277 35.81 -37.31 -38.13
C PRO A 277 36.41 -37.78 -36.80
N ALA A 278 36.69 -39.07 -36.76
CA ALA A 278 37.47 -39.75 -35.73
C ALA A 278 38.97 -39.51 -35.92
N ASN A 279 39.69 -39.56 -34.77
CA ASN A 279 41.13 -39.44 -34.50
C ASN A 279 41.72 -38.04 -34.40
#